data_AF-A0A2S6H3Q2-F1
#
_entry.id   AF-A0A2S6H3Q2-F1
#
_cell.length_a   1.000
_cell.length_b   1.000
_cell.length_c   1.000
_cell.angle_alpha   90.00
_cell.angle_beta   90.00
_cell.angle_gamma   90.00
#
_symmetry.space_group_name_H-M   'P 1'
#
loop_
_entity.id
_entity.type
_entity.pdbx_description
1 polymer ?
#
loop_
_entity_poly.entity_id
_entity_poly.type
_entity_poly.pdbx_seq_one_letter_code
_entity_poly.pdbx_strand_id
1 'polypeptide(L)'
;MNNFLSFQVHGGGDHGGIADSVAGLLAFFEGLTAHDSPGVFPALMPGISSMDNIHPLLVHFPIAFLSTFFVLDLFGTLAKKPQCRNVAGWLLYLGAVASVFTVIAGFIAAGSVPHGENVHAIMERHEHLGVSVLSLAVLLSAWRMKSGGIIQGGANSFFLILAALLCGLMMLGADLGGLMVYKYGVAVKSLQVPAADFHEHDHEHSHDHEHEH
;
A
#
# COMPACT_ATOMS: atom_id res chain seq x y z
N MET A 1 20.82 55.75 -26.54
CA MET A 1 20.66 56.37 -25.20
C MET A 1 19.18 56.37 -24.87
N ASN A 2 18.66 55.32 -24.22
CA ASN A 2 17.31 55.32 -23.63
C ASN A 2 17.46 54.89 -22.18
N ASN A 3 17.08 55.78 -21.28
CA ASN A 3 17.10 55.63 -19.83
C ASN A 3 15.66 55.84 -19.32
N PHE A 4 15.38 55.33 -18.11
CA PHE A 4 14.12 55.41 -17.31
C PHE A 4 13.09 54.30 -17.64
N LEU A 5 12.60 53.46 -16.71
CA LEU A 5 12.48 53.56 -15.25
C LEU A 5 12.76 52.20 -14.57
N SER A 6 13.74 52.15 -13.68
CA SER A 6 13.92 51.07 -12.71
C SER A 6 13.01 51.36 -11.50
N PHE A 7 12.00 50.52 -11.28
CA PHE A 7 11.24 50.54 -10.02
C PHE A 7 12.05 49.81 -8.96
N GLN A 8 12.94 50.55 -8.31
CA GLN A 8 13.68 50.10 -7.15
C GLN A 8 12.77 50.24 -5.92
N VAL A 9 12.04 49.18 -5.59
CA VAL A 9 11.32 49.08 -4.31
C VAL A 9 12.36 48.87 -3.21
N HIS A 10 12.50 49.88 -2.36
CA HIS A 10 13.35 49.83 -1.18
C HIS A 10 12.56 49.19 -0.04
N GLY A 11 12.71 47.88 0.14
CA GLY A 11 12.25 47.16 1.33
C GLY A 11 13.27 47.32 2.44
N GLY A 12 13.13 48.38 3.24
CA GLY A 12 13.93 48.61 4.43
C GLY A 12 13.37 47.88 5.64
N GLY A 13 14.27 47.30 6.43
CA GLY A 13 14.09 47.16 7.87
C GLY A 13 13.49 45.85 8.37
N ASP A 14 14.39 45.03 8.92
CA ASP A 14 14.21 44.20 10.10
C ASP A 14 13.49 42.86 9.96
N HIS A 15 14.31 41.83 10.11
CA HIS A 15 13.99 40.41 10.25
C HIS A 15 12.72 40.16 11.10
N GLY A 16 11.70 39.55 10.48
CA GLY A 16 10.63 38.85 11.21
C GLY A 16 9.29 39.59 11.34
N GLY A 17 8.97 40.51 10.43
CA GLY A 17 7.66 41.16 10.39
C GLY A 17 6.53 40.27 9.85
N ILE A 18 5.28 40.58 10.21
CA ILE A 18 4.07 39.95 9.64
C ILE A 18 4.08 40.05 8.11
N ALA A 19 4.66 41.11 7.54
CA ALA A 19 4.80 41.30 6.11
C ALA A 19 5.67 40.20 5.45
N ASP A 20 6.76 39.76 6.07
CA ASP A 20 7.59 38.65 5.57
C ASP A 20 6.87 37.30 5.70
N SER A 21 6.10 37.12 6.77
CA SER A 21 5.29 35.91 6.97
C SER A 21 4.15 35.83 5.94
N VAL A 22 3.51 36.98 5.65
CA VAL A 22 2.47 37.09 4.63
C VAL A 22 3.08 36.98 3.24
N ALA A 23 4.26 37.54 2.99
CA ALA A 23 4.98 37.36 1.73
C ALA A 23 5.39 35.90 1.52
N GLY A 24 5.86 35.19 2.56
CA GLY A 24 6.15 33.76 2.51
C GLY A 24 4.90 32.91 2.29
N LEU A 25 3.78 33.26 2.94
CA LEU A 25 2.50 32.59 2.76
C LEU A 25 1.92 32.84 1.36
N LEU A 26 1.99 34.07 0.86
CA LEU A 26 1.53 34.42 -0.48
C LEU A 26 2.42 33.79 -1.55
N ALA A 27 3.75 33.74 -1.35
CA ALA A 27 4.66 33.02 -2.23
C ALA A 27 4.39 31.50 -2.22
N PHE A 28 4.00 30.94 -1.07
CA PHE A 28 3.54 29.56 -0.97
C PHE A 28 2.25 29.34 -1.78
N PHE A 29 1.21 30.16 -1.60
CA PHE A 29 -0.04 30.04 -2.36
C PHE A 29 0.11 30.37 -3.86
N GLU A 30 0.98 31.32 -4.21
CA GLU A 30 1.33 31.62 -5.59
C GLU A 30 2.12 30.46 -6.19
N GLY A 31 2.99 29.78 -5.43
CA GLY A 31 3.60 28.51 -5.82
C GLY A 31 2.59 27.37 -6.02
N LEU A 32 1.49 27.36 -5.26
CA LEU A 32 0.37 26.40 -5.43
C LEU A 32 -0.49 26.71 -6.66
N THR A 33 -0.50 27.95 -7.15
CA THR A 33 -1.45 28.44 -8.16
C THR A 33 -0.80 28.74 -9.52
N ALA A 34 0.51 29.06 -9.54
CA ALA A 34 1.24 29.46 -10.74
C ALA A 34 1.77 28.28 -11.59
N HIS A 35 1.62 27.05 -11.11
CA HIS A 35 1.91 25.85 -11.90
C HIS A 35 0.60 25.15 -12.27
N ASP A 36 0.32 25.05 -13.58
CA ASP A 36 -0.41 23.90 -14.13
C ASP A 36 0.11 22.67 -13.39
N SER A 37 -0.74 21.91 -12.69
CA SER A 37 -0.36 20.96 -11.64
C SER A 37 0.50 19.78 -12.12
N PRO A 38 1.82 19.75 -11.80
CA PRO A 38 2.42 18.52 -11.28
C PRO A 38 3.19 18.71 -9.96
N GLY A 39 3.04 19.82 -9.22
CA GLY A 39 3.91 20.14 -8.08
C GLY A 39 3.35 19.96 -6.66
N VAL A 40 2.05 20.18 -6.45
CA VAL A 40 1.48 20.23 -5.08
C VAL A 40 1.34 18.85 -4.46
N PHE A 41 0.79 17.90 -5.21
CA PHE A 41 0.55 16.55 -4.70
C PHE A 41 1.86 15.78 -4.42
N PRO A 42 2.91 15.82 -5.27
CA PRO A 42 4.20 15.23 -4.93
C PRO A 42 4.91 15.91 -3.75
N ALA A 43 4.69 17.21 -3.53
CA ALA A 43 5.22 17.89 -2.36
C ALA A 43 4.48 17.49 -1.06
N LEU A 44 3.17 17.27 -1.12
CA LEU A 44 2.36 16.86 0.05
C LEU A 44 2.47 15.35 0.35
N MET A 45 2.50 14.52 -0.68
CA MET A 45 2.46 13.06 -0.59
C MET A 45 3.60 12.43 -1.42
N PRO A 46 4.87 12.73 -1.10
CA PRO A 46 6.02 12.27 -1.89
C PRO A 46 6.08 10.74 -1.98
N GLY A 47 5.66 10.03 -0.94
CA GLY A 47 5.62 8.56 -0.92
C GLY A 47 4.72 8.00 -2.01
N ILE A 48 3.45 8.40 -2.06
CA ILE A 48 2.48 7.92 -3.05
C ILE A 48 2.91 8.32 -4.46
N SER A 49 3.41 9.54 -4.65
CA SER A 49 3.86 10.04 -5.95
C SER A 49 5.11 9.33 -6.48
N SER A 50 5.89 8.70 -5.61
CA SER A 50 7.08 7.95 -5.99
C SER A 50 6.84 6.47 -6.29
N MET A 51 5.61 5.97 -6.11
CA MET A 51 5.27 4.56 -6.34
C MET A 51 4.98 4.31 -7.82
N ASP A 52 5.69 3.35 -8.40
CA ASP A 52 5.40 2.85 -9.75
C ASP A 52 4.14 1.95 -9.77
N ASN A 53 3.69 1.49 -8.60
CA ASN A 53 2.55 0.57 -8.46
C ASN A 53 1.73 0.87 -7.20
N ILE A 54 0.44 1.20 -7.36
CA ILE A 54 -0.48 1.45 -6.25
C ILE A 54 -1.15 0.16 -5.71
N HIS A 55 -1.07 -0.95 -6.43
CA HIS A 55 -1.68 -2.22 -6.03
C HIS A 55 -1.28 -2.67 -4.61
N PRO A 56 0.00 -2.62 -4.20
CA PRO A 56 0.41 -2.97 -2.84
C PRO A 56 -0.20 -2.09 -1.74
N LEU A 57 -0.62 -0.86 -2.06
CA LEU A 57 -1.37 -0.02 -1.11
C LEU A 57 -2.79 -0.58 -0.96
N LEU A 58 -3.46 -0.85 -2.08
CA LEU A 58 -4.87 -1.28 -2.08
C LEU A 58 -5.10 -2.66 -1.47
N VAL A 59 -4.16 -3.60 -1.59
CA VAL A 59 -4.29 -4.97 -1.03
C VAL A 59 -4.50 -5.00 0.49
N HIS A 60 -4.09 -3.97 1.23
CA HIS A 60 -4.28 -3.93 2.68
C HIS A 60 -5.75 -3.90 3.08
N PHE A 61 -6.61 -3.24 2.30
CA PHE A 61 -8.02 -3.10 2.59
C PHE A 61 -8.78 -4.44 2.52
N PRO A 62 -8.76 -5.21 1.41
CA PRO A 62 -9.43 -6.51 1.38
C PRO A 62 -8.83 -7.48 2.38
N ILE A 63 -7.51 -7.47 2.62
CA ILE A 63 -6.87 -8.30 3.64
C ILE A 63 -7.46 -8.00 5.02
N ALA A 64 -7.48 -6.74 5.44
CA ALA A 64 -7.99 -6.35 6.75
C ALA A 64 -9.51 -6.61 6.88
N PHE A 65 -10.31 -6.19 5.89
CA PHE A 65 -11.76 -6.31 5.98
C PHE A 65 -12.25 -7.76 5.89
N LEU A 66 -11.73 -8.57 4.97
CA LEU A 66 -12.20 -9.94 4.78
C LEU A 66 -11.73 -10.88 5.89
N SER A 67 -10.51 -10.70 6.41
CA SER A 67 -10.04 -11.46 7.57
C SER A 67 -10.84 -11.11 8.84
N THR A 68 -11.07 -9.83 9.08
CA THR A 68 -11.87 -9.37 10.23
C THR A 68 -13.32 -9.82 10.10
N PHE A 69 -13.91 -9.77 8.90
CA PHE A 69 -15.22 -10.34 8.61
C PHE A 69 -15.29 -11.80 9.05
N PHE A 70 -14.36 -12.64 8.60
CA PHE A 70 -14.37 -14.07 8.92
C PHE A 70 -14.28 -14.32 10.42
N VAL A 71 -13.34 -13.66 11.11
CA VAL A 71 -13.17 -13.80 12.56
C VAL A 71 -14.42 -13.35 13.32
N LEU A 72 -15.00 -12.19 12.96
CA LEU A 72 -16.20 -11.68 13.62
C LEU A 72 -17.46 -12.50 13.30
N ASP A 73 -17.61 -13.03 12.10
CA ASP A 73 -18.77 -13.85 11.76
C ASP A 73 -18.69 -15.23 12.43
N LEU A 74 -17.49 -15.82 12.49
CA LEU A 74 -17.23 -17.06 13.23
C LEU A 74 -17.47 -16.86 14.74
N PHE A 75 -16.87 -15.83 15.34
CA PHE A 75 -17.08 -15.51 16.75
C PHE A 75 -18.55 -15.18 17.03
N GLY A 76 -19.18 -14.35 16.20
CA GLY A 76 -20.59 -13.99 16.34
C GLY A 76 -21.53 -15.19 16.20
N THR A 77 -21.15 -16.19 15.41
CA THR A 77 -21.86 -17.47 15.29
C THR A 77 -21.73 -18.28 16.57
N LEU A 78 -20.50 -18.49 17.06
CA LEU A 78 -20.22 -19.30 18.26
C LEU A 78 -20.79 -18.67 19.53
N ALA A 79 -20.62 -17.35 19.68
CA ALA A 79 -21.12 -16.58 20.82
C ALA A 79 -22.62 -16.22 20.70
N LYS A 80 -23.29 -16.59 19.60
CA LYS A 80 -24.70 -16.26 19.31
C LYS A 80 -24.98 -14.75 19.44
N LYS A 81 -24.04 -13.90 18.99
CA LYS A 81 -24.11 -12.43 19.05
C LYS A 81 -24.48 -11.86 17.67
N PRO A 82 -25.77 -11.60 17.37
CA PRO A 82 -26.19 -11.13 16.06
C PRO A 82 -25.58 -9.77 15.68
N GLN A 83 -25.28 -8.91 16.66
CA GLN A 83 -24.65 -7.62 16.44
C GLN A 83 -23.25 -7.77 15.81
N CYS A 84 -22.43 -8.70 16.32
CA CYS A 84 -21.12 -9.00 15.74
C CYS A 84 -21.24 -9.47 14.30
N ARG A 85 -22.24 -10.30 14.01
CA ARG A 85 -22.51 -10.81 12.66
C ARG A 85 -22.97 -9.70 11.71
N ASN A 86 -23.77 -8.75 12.18
CA ASN A 86 -24.15 -7.58 11.38
C ASN A 86 -22.94 -6.73 10.98
N VAL A 87 -22.02 -6.48 11.92
CA VAL A 87 -20.76 -5.77 11.63
C VAL A 87 -19.91 -6.58 10.65
N ALA A 88 -19.82 -7.90 10.84
CA ALA A 88 -19.11 -8.78 9.92
C ALA A 88 -19.70 -8.71 8.49
N GLY A 89 -21.02 -8.59 8.34
CA GLY A 89 -21.68 -8.38 7.05
C GLY A 89 -21.21 -7.12 6.34
N TRP A 90 -21.12 -5.99 7.06
CA TRP A 90 -20.58 -4.74 6.50
C TRP A 90 -19.12 -4.87 6.08
N LEU A 91 -18.29 -5.53 6.88
CA LEU A 91 -16.89 -5.79 6.54
C LEU A 91 -16.75 -6.67 5.29
N LEU A 92 -17.63 -7.67 5.11
CA LEU A 92 -17.67 -8.47 3.89
C LEU A 92 -17.96 -7.59 2.66
N TYR A 93 -18.95 -6.69 2.75
CA TYR A 93 -19.30 -5.80 1.64
C TYR A 93 -18.19 -4.79 1.32
N LEU A 94 -17.61 -4.16 2.33
CA LEU A 94 -16.47 -3.25 2.16
C LEU A 94 -15.25 -4.00 1.61
N GLY A 95 -14.98 -5.20 2.10
CA GLY A 95 -13.92 -6.07 1.58
C GLY A 95 -14.13 -6.46 0.13
N ALA A 96 -15.35 -6.80 -0.28
CA ALA A 96 -15.67 -7.11 -1.68
C ALA A 96 -15.45 -5.90 -2.59
N VAL A 97 -15.90 -4.71 -2.19
CA VAL A 97 -15.68 -3.46 -2.94
C VAL A 97 -14.18 -3.13 -3.02
N ALA A 98 -13.44 -3.26 -1.91
CA ALA A 98 -12.00 -3.05 -1.90
C ALA A 98 -11.25 -4.05 -2.81
N SER A 99 -11.69 -5.31 -2.85
CA SER A 99 -11.14 -6.32 -3.76
C SER A 99 -11.33 -5.95 -5.23
N VAL A 100 -12.45 -5.32 -5.61
CA VAL A 100 -12.66 -4.84 -7.00
C VAL A 100 -11.57 -3.84 -7.38
N PHE A 101 -11.37 -2.80 -6.57
CA PHE A 101 -10.36 -1.78 -6.82
C PHE A 101 -8.94 -2.37 -6.82
N THR A 102 -8.68 -3.31 -5.90
CA THR A 102 -7.38 -3.99 -5.80
C THR A 102 -7.06 -4.83 -7.03
N VAL A 103 -8.02 -5.59 -7.54
CA VAL A 103 -7.87 -6.40 -8.76
C VAL A 103 -7.67 -5.52 -9.99
N ILE A 104 -8.44 -4.43 -10.12
CA ILE A 104 -8.25 -3.45 -11.21
C ILE A 104 -6.83 -2.88 -11.17
N ALA A 105 -6.36 -2.45 -10.00
CA ALA A 105 -4.99 -1.95 -9.86
C ALA A 105 -3.93 -3.02 -10.15
N GLY A 106 -4.21 -4.28 -9.81
CA GLY A 106 -3.33 -5.42 -10.11
C GLY A 106 -3.19 -5.66 -11.62
N PHE A 107 -4.30 -5.62 -12.37
CA PHE A 107 -4.25 -5.73 -13.83
C PHE A 107 -3.51 -4.57 -14.49
N ILE A 108 -3.69 -3.34 -13.98
CA ILE A 108 -2.92 -2.18 -14.47
C ILE A 108 -1.43 -2.40 -14.22
N ALA A 109 -1.05 -2.84 -13.02
CA ALA A 109 0.33 -3.09 -12.65
C ALA A 109 0.99 -4.20 -13.50
N ALA A 110 0.26 -5.27 -13.80
CA ALA A 110 0.74 -6.37 -14.63
C ALA A 110 1.15 -5.90 -16.04
N GLY A 111 0.49 -4.87 -16.58
CA GLY A 111 0.81 -4.29 -17.87
C GLY A 111 1.84 -3.15 -17.84
N SER A 112 2.04 -2.49 -16.69
CA SER A 112 2.85 -1.27 -16.60
C SER A 112 4.22 -1.47 -15.96
N VAL A 113 4.37 -2.45 -15.05
CA VAL A 113 5.64 -2.70 -14.36
C VAL A 113 6.54 -3.59 -15.25
N PRO A 114 7.86 -3.34 -15.33
CA PRO A 114 8.77 -4.26 -16.00
C PRO A 114 9.01 -5.53 -15.15
N HIS A 115 8.86 -6.71 -15.76
CA HIS A 115 9.08 -8.01 -15.09
C HIS A 115 9.84 -8.95 -16.02
N GLY A 116 10.69 -9.83 -15.47
CA GLY A 116 11.34 -10.89 -16.22
C GLY A 116 10.45 -12.14 -16.36
N GLU A 117 10.71 -12.96 -17.40
CA GLU A 117 10.02 -14.23 -17.67
C GLU A 117 9.91 -15.15 -16.43
N ASN A 118 10.96 -15.20 -15.60
CA ASN A 118 11.01 -16.02 -14.39
C ASN A 118 9.94 -15.67 -13.35
N VAL A 119 9.42 -14.44 -13.38
CA VAL A 119 8.40 -13.94 -12.44
C VAL A 119 7.00 -13.98 -13.05
N HIS A 120 6.90 -14.03 -14.39
CA HIS A 120 5.63 -13.98 -15.11
C HIS A 120 4.66 -15.09 -14.67
N ALA A 121 5.16 -16.33 -14.55
CA ALA A 121 4.35 -17.46 -14.07
C ALA A 121 3.88 -17.32 -12.61
N ILE A 122 4.66 -16.63 -11.77
CA ILE A 122 4.27 -16.34 -10.37
C ILE A 122 3.18 -15.27 -10.36
N MET A 123 3.35 -14.24 -11.19
CA MET A 123 2.39 -13.15 -11.35
C MET A 123 1.03 -13.66 -11.86
N GLU A 124 1.00 -14.53 -12.86
CA GLU A 124 -0.23 -15.13 -13.39
C GLU A 124 -0.97 -15.96 -12.31
N ARG A 125 -0.24 -16.74 -11.51
CA ARG A 125 -0.83 -17.46 -10.37
C ARG A 125 -1.39 -16.51 -9.32
N HIS A 126 -0.66 -15.44 -9.01
CA HIS A 126 -1.12 -14.41 -8.07
C HIS A 126 -2.41 -13.72 -8.58
N GLU A 127 -2.47 -13.41 -9.87
CA GLU A 127 -3.63 -12.83 -10.54
C GLU A 127 -4.86 -13.75 -10.42
N HIS A 128 -4.71 -15.04 -10.74
CA HIS A 128 -5.79 -16.02 -10.61
C HIS A 128 -6.30 -16.15 -9.17
N LEU A 129 -5.40 -16.11 -8.17
CA LEU A 129 -5.81 -16.09 -6.76
C LEU A 129 -6.58 -14.80 -6.43
N GLY A 130 -6.12 -13.64 -6.90
CA GLY A 130 -6.82 -12.36 -6.73
C GLY A 130 -8.24 -12.37 -7.31
N VAL A 131 -8.41 -12.85 -8.54
CA VAL A 131 -9.72 -12.98 -9.19
C VAL A 131 -10.61 -13.99 -8.46
N SER A 132 -10.04 -15.08 -7.95
CA SER A 132 -10.76 -16.09 -7.17
C SER A 132 -11.28 -15.52 -5.85
N VAL A 133 -10.45 -14.75 -5.14
CA VAL A 133 -10.84 -14.05 -3.90
C VAL A 133 -11.95 -13.05 -4.17
N LEU A 134 -11.83 -12.23 -5.23
CA LEU A 134 -12.87 -11.28 -5.62
C LEU A 134 -14.19 -11.99 -5.93
N SER A 135 -14.14 -13.03 -6.75
CA SER A 135 -15.32 -13.81 -7.16
C SER A 135 -16.03 -14.42 -5.96
N LEU A 136 -15.26 -15.01 -5.03
CA LEU A 136 -15.82 -15.61 -3.81
C LEU A 136 -16.36 -14.55 -2.85
N ALA A 137 -15.70 -13.40 -2.70
CA ALA A 137 -16.17 -12.28 -1.88
C ALA A 137 -17.52 -11.73 -2.39
N VAL A 138 -17.65 -11.55 -3.70
CA VAL A 138 -18.89 -11.11 -4.35
C VAL A 138 -19.99 -12.16 -4.20
N LEU A 139 -19.66 -13.43 -4.39
CA LEU A 139 -20.61 -14.53 -4.22
C LEU A 139 -21.15 -14.61 -2.78
N LEU A 140 -20.27 -14.55 -1.78
CA LEU A 140 -20.66 -14.54 -0.37
C LEU A 140 -21.47 -13.28 -0.01
N SER A 141 -21.08 -12.13 -0.55
CA SER A 141 -21.82 -10.88 -0.37
C SER A 141 -23.24 -10.98 -0.92
N ALA A 142 -23.38 -11.41 -2.16
CA ALA A 142 -24.67 -11.58 -2.83
C ALA A 142 -25.55 -12.61 -2.14
N TRP A 143 -24.96 -13.74 -1.71
CA TRP A 143 -25.69 -14.73 -0.92
C TRP A 143 -26.21 -14.13 0.38
N ARG A 144 -25.35 -13.45 1.15
CA ARG A 144 -25.75 -12.83 2.42
C ARG A 144 -26.88 -11.81 2.24
N MET A 145 -26.81 -10.98 1.20
CA MET A 145 -27.86 -10.02 0.86
C MET A 145 -29.18 -10.71 0.50
N LYS A 146 -29.12 -11.74 -0.36
CA LYS A 146 -30.31 -12.51 -0.78
C LYS A 146 -30.97 -13.28 0.36
N SER A 147 -30.19 -13.71 1.36
CA SER A 147 -30.68 -14.37 2.57
C SER A 147 -31.27 -13.41 3.61
N GLY A 148 -31.34 -12.10 3.33
CA GLY A 148 -31.88 -11.12 4.27
C GLY A 148 -30.94 -10.77 5.43
N GLY A 149 -29.63 -10.99 5.27
CA GLY A 149 -28.62 -10.66 6.28
C GLY A 149 -28.00 -11.89 6.94
N ILE A 150 -28.32 -12.15 8.20
CA ILE A 150 -27.66 -13.21 8.98
C ILE A 150 -28.12 -14.60 8.52
N ILE A 151 -27.18 -15.42 8.04
CA ILE A 151 -27.45 -16.82 7.66
C ILE A 151 -27.46 -17.69 8.93
N GLN A 152 -28.48 -18.56 9.06
CA GLN A 152 -28.67 -19.44 10.21
C GLN A 152 -28.78 -20.92 9.79
N GLY A 153 -28.66 -21.84 10.75
CA GLY A 153 -28.80 -23.28 10.52
C GLY A 153 -27.65 -23.91 9.72
N GLY A 154 -27.91 -25.03 9.05
CA GLY A 154 -26.89 -25.77 8.29
C GLY A 154 -26.25 -24.98 7.14
N ALA A 155 -26.99 -24.05 6.53
CA ALA A 155 -26.47 -23.15 5.50
C ALA A 155 -25.35 -22.24 6.03
N ASN A 156 -25.38 -21.89 7.32
CA ASN A 156 -24.35 -21.08 7.95
C ASN A 156 -23.01 -21.80 8.03
N SER A 157 -23.01 -23.11 8.31
CA SER A 157 -21.78 -23.90 8.35
C SER A 157 -21.09 -23.90 6.98
N PHE A 158 -21.86 -24.08 5.91
CA PHE A 158 -21.32 -24.02 4.55
C PHE A 158 -20.83 -22.62 4.18
N PHE A 159 -21.56 -21.57 4.58
CA PHE A 159 -21.13 -20.18 4.41
C PHE A 159 -19.78 -19.91 5.11
N LEU A 160 -19.61 -20.38 6.35
CA LEU A 160 -18.36 -20.22 7.10
C LEU A 160 -17.20 -21.02 6.50
N ILE A 161 -17.46 -22.21 5.92
CA ILE A 161 -16.44 -22.98 5.20
C ILE A 161 -15.95 -22.21 3.97
N LEU A 162 -16.87 -21.63 3.18
CA LEU A 162 -16.49 -20.80 2.04
C LEU A 162 -15.77 -19.51 2.47
N ALA A 163 -16.17 -18.90 3.59
CA ALA A 163 -15.47 -17.74 4.14
C ALA A 163 -14.04 -18.11 4.61
N ALA A 164 -13.84 -19.30 5.20
CA ALA A 164 -12.52 -19.80 5.55
C ALA A 164 -11.67 -20.07 4.29
N LEU A 165 -12.27 -20.67 3.25
CA LEU A 165 -11.62 -20.88 1.95
C LEU A 165 -11.18 -19.55 1.34
N LEU A 166 -12.04 -18.52 1.40
CA LEU A 166 -11.72 -17.16 0.95
C LEU A 166 -10.48 -16.62 1.67
N CYS A 167 -10.41 -16.74 3.00
CA CYS A 167 -9.23 -16.32 3.75
C CYS A 167 -7.97 -17.13 3.38
N GLY A 168 -8.11 -18.43 3.13
CA GLY A 168 -7.01 -19.29 2.68
C GLY A 168 -6.45 -18.87 1.32
N LEU A 169 -7.32 -18.66 0.32
CA LEU A 169 -6.93 -18.17 -1.00
C LEU A 169 -6.25 -16.80 -0.93
N MET A 170 -6.78 -15.90 -0.09
CA MET A 170 -6.20 -14.59 0.14
C MET A 170 -4.82 -14.67 0.79
N MET A 171 -4.61 -15.57 1.75
CA MET A 171 -3.31 -15.80 2.37
C MET A 171 -2.28 -16.31 1.36
N LEU A 172 -2.66 -17.28 0.50
CA LEU A 172 -1.80 -17.74 -0.58
C LEU A 172 -1.48 -16.63 -1.57
N GLY A 173 -2.48 -15.82 -1.96
CA GLY A 173 -2.26 -14.67 -2.83
C GLY A 173 -1.27 -13.66 -2.24
N ALA A 174 -1.41 -13.35 -0.95
CA ALA A 174 -0.50 -12.46 -0.23
C ALA A 174 0.93 -13.01 -0.15
N ASP A 175 1.09 -14.32 0.03
CA ASP A 175 2.40 -14.99 0.01
C ASP A 175 3.10 -14.84 -1.35
N LEU A 176 2.41 -15.14 -2.45
CA LEU A 176 2.95 -14.93 -3.80
C LEU A 176 3.27 -13.45 -4.06
N GLY A 177 2.42 -12.53 -3.60
CA GLY A 177 2.67 -11.08 -3.69
C GLY A 177 3.94 -10.68 -2.95
N GLY A 178 4.12 -11.17 -1.73
CA GLY A 178 5.34 -10.98 -0.94
C GLY A 178 6.56 -11.57 -1.64
N LEU A 179 6.46 -12.76 -2.22
CA LEU A 179 7.55 -13.38 -2.97
C LEU A 179 8.00 -12.50 -4.15
N MET A 180 7.06 -11.94 -4.92
CA MET A 180 7.39 -11.03 -6.03
C MET A 180 8.11 -9.77 -5.57
N VAL A 181 7.66 -9.15 -4.48
CA VAL A 181 8.25 -7.92 -3.95
C VAL A 181 9.61 -8.17 -3.28
N TYR A 182 9.66 -9.11 -2.32
CA TYR A 182 10.82 -9.26 -1.44
C TYR A 182 11.94 -10.12 -2.04
N LYS A 183 11.62 -11.12 -2.86
CA LYS A 183 12.64 -11.98 -3.49
C LYS A 183 13.03 -11.49 -4.88
N TYR A 184 12.04 -11.05 -5.67
CA TYR A 184 12.25 -10.69 -7.07
C TYR A 184 12.27 -9.18 -7.33
N GLY A 185 12.03 -8.34 -6.33
CA GLY A 185 12.14 -6.88 -6.46
C GLY A 185 11.12 -6.27 -7.41
N VAL A 186 9.98 -6.92 -7.64
CA VAL A 186 8.93 -6.38 -8.53
C VAL A 186 8.41 -5.05 -7.99
N ALA A 187 8.46 -4.02 -8.83
CA ALA A 187 8.04 -2.65 -8.49
C ALA A 187 8.79 -2.03 -7.30
N VAL A 188 10.03 -2.48 -7.01
CA VAL A 188 10.88 -1.90 -5.97
C VAL A 188 12.25 -1.55 -6.55
N LYS A 189 12.80 -0.38 -6.19
CA LYS A 189 14.16 0.00 -6.58
C LYS A 189 15.16 -0.77 -5.72
N SER A 190 16.03 -1.56 -6.34
CA SER A 190 17.18 -2.15 -5.66
C SER A 190 18.25 -1.08 -5.45
N LEU A 191 18.65 -0.87 -4.19
CA LEU A 191 19.85 -0.07 -3.90
C LEU A 191 21.06 -0.93 -4.23
N GLN A 192 21.78 -0.60 -5.30
CA GLN A 192 23.12 -1.13 -5.52
C GLN A 192 24.04 -0.43 -4.52
N VAL A 193 24.26 -1.03 -3.35
CA VAL A 193 25.28 -0.56 -2.42
C VAL A 193 26.63 -0.91 -3.04
N PRO A 194 27.49 0.07 -3.39
CA PRO A 194 28.83 -0.22 -3.87
C PRO A 194 29.57 -1.02 -2.81
N ALA A 195 30.27 -2.08 -3.21
CA ALA A 195 30.97 -3.02 -2.31
C ALA A 195 32.13 -2.39 -1.49
N ALA A 196 32.28 -1.06 -1.48
CA ALA A 196 33.44 -0.35 -0.97
C ALA A 196 33.33 0.16 0.48
N ASP A 197 32.14 0.11 1.12
CA ASP A 197 31.94 0.69 2.47
C ASP A 197 31.77 -0.36 3.59
N PHE A 198 32.19 -1.61 3.38
CA PHE A 198 32.42 -2.52 4.50
C PHE A 198 33.76 -2.14 5.15
N HIS A 199 33.73 -1.17 6.07
CA HIS A 199 34.83 -0.95 7.00
C HIS A 199 34.98 -2.21 7.88
N GLU A 200 35.93 -3.07 7.53
CA GLU A 200 36.48 -4.08 8.43
C GLU A 200 37.05 -3.35 9.65
N HIS A 201 36.42 -3.53 10.80
CA HIS A 201 37.04 -3.21 12.08
C HIS A 201 38.04 -4.33 12.40
N ASP A 202 39.21 -4.28 11.78
CA ASP A 202 40.35 -5.11 12.16
C ASP A 202 40.83 -4.68 13.55
N HIS A 203 40.55 -5.53 14.54
CA HIS A 203 41.19 -5.45 15.84
C HIS A 203 42.62 -6.01 15.70
N GLU A 204 43.59 -5.12 15.53
CA GLU A 204 45.02 -5.43 15.66
C GLU A 204 45.30 -6.03 17.04
N HIS A 205 45.53 -7.34 17.11
CA HIS A 205 46.21 -7.98 18.22
C HIS A 205 47.71 -7.82 18.04
N SER A 206 48.27 -6.84 18.73
CA SER A 206 49.71 -6.72 18.99
C SER A 206 50.16 -7.91 19.85
N HIS A 207 50.97 -8.79 19.25
CA HIS A 207 51.79 -9.75 19.99
C HIS A 207 53.25 -9.35 19.84
N ASP A 208 53.74 -8.61 20.82
CA ASP A 208 55.16 -8.52 21.14
C ASP A 208 55.64 -9.91 21.59
N HIS A 209 56.56 -10.50 20.83
CA HIS A 209 57.45 -11.54 21.34
C HIS A 209 58.86 -11.30 20.80
N GLU A 210 59.66 -10.61 21.63
CA GLU A 210 61.11 -10.72 21.66
C GLU A 210 61.50 -12.19 21.79
N HIS A 211 62.44 -12.67 20.95
CA HIS A 211 63.34 -13.74 21.33
C HIS A 211 64.71 -13.55 20.70
N GLU A 212 65.69 -13.49 21.61
CA GLU A 212 67.14 -13.48 21.45
C GLU A 212 67.65 -14.59 20.54
N HIS A 213 68.72 -14.31 19.79
CA HIS A 213 69.92 -15.16 19.69
C HIS A 213 71.12 -14.35 19.19
#